data_AF-A0A2H5W1T0-F1
#
_entry.id   AF-A0A2H5W1T0-F1
#
_cell.length_a   1.000
_cell.length_b   1.000
_cell.length_c   1.000
_cell.angle_alpha   90.00
_cell.angle_beta   90.00
_cell.angle_gamma   90.00
#
_symmetry.space_group_name_H-M   'P 1'
#
loop_
_entity.id
_entity.type
_entity.pdbx_description
1 polymer ?
#
loop_
_entity_poly.entity_id
_entity_poly.type
_entity_poly.pdbx_seq_one_letter_code
_entity_poly.pdbx_strand_id
1 'polypeptide(L)'
;MPGPVEILMHEHRIIERALRALRGVCQRFEKGEAVPADVPVRLVEFIQTFADRCHHGKEEKHLFPALEERGVPRDGGPIGVMLYEHELGRGFVREMAEAASAYARGESAAAARFVNAAQQYMDLLAQHIYKEDNVLFQIAQSVLDAPAKTGLAEAFEREEAALGLGTHEQYETLAGELERAWAT
;
A
#
# COMPACT_ATOMS: atom_id res chain seq x y z
N MET A 1 14.58 8.29 -16.96
CA MET A 1 14.04 7.68 -15.74
C MET A 1 12.72 8.35 -15.45
N PRO A 2 11.68 7.61 -15.04
CA PRO A 2 10.41 8.20 -14.63
C PRO A 2 10.61 9.18 -13.48
N GLY A 3 9.75 10.20 -13.39
CA GLY A 3 9.75 11.13 -12.27
C GLY A 3 9.24 10.47 -10.98
N PRO A 4 9.53 11.03 -9.79
CA PRO A 4 9.12 10.43 -8.51
C PRO A 4 7.60 10.26 -8.38
N VAL A 5 6.81 11.23 -8.89
CA VAL A 5 5.35 11.12 -8.91
C VAL A 5 4.88 10.01 -9.85
N GLU A 6 5.51 9.83 -11.00
CA GLU A 6 5.15 8.76 -11.95
C GLU A 6 5.43 7.38 -11.34
N ILE A 7 6.51 7.24 -10.57
CA ILE A 7 6.85 6.02 -9.83
C ILE A 7 5.75 5.69 -8.81
N LEU A 8 5.40 6.63 -7.93
CA LEU A 8 4.39 6.39 -6.89
C LEU A 8 3.00 6.13 -7.48
N MET A 9 2.60 6.86 -8.52
CA MET A 9 1.34 6.62 -9.23
C MET A 9 1.31 5.22 -9.88
N HIS A 10 2.44 4.73 -10.40
CA HIS A 10 2.54 3.38 -10.93
C HIS A 10 2.36 2.34 -9.82
N GLU A 11 3.03 2.54 -8.68
CA GLU A 11 2.90 1.67 -7.50
C GLU A 11 1.46 1.62 -6.99
N HIS A 12 0.73 2.74 -6.98
CA HIS A 12 -0.72 2.74 -6.69
C HIS A 12 -1.49 1.78 -7.59
N ARG A 13 -1.20 1.76 -8.90
CA ARG A 13 -1.88 0.82 -9.81
C ARG A 13 -1.56 -0.63 -9.47
N ILE A 14 -0.35 -0.94 -9.00
CA ILE A 14 0.03 -2.29 -8.55
C ILE A 14 -0.70 -2.64 -7.25
N ILE A 15 -0.73 -1.73 -6.27
CA ILE A 15 -1.42 -1.89 -5.00
C ILE A 15 -2.92 -2.17 -5.23
N GLU A 16 -3.57 -1.41 -6.10
CA GLU A 16 -4.98 -1.61 -6.45
C GLU A 16 -5.29 -3.00 -7.01
N ARG A 17 -4.35 -3.64 -7.74
CA ARG A 17 -4.51 -5.02 -8.22
C ARG A 17 -4.59 -6.00 -7.05
N ALA A 18 -3.71 -5.84 -6.06
CA ALA A 18 -3.77 -6.64 -4.84
C ALA A 18 -5.04 -6.37 -4.03
N LEU A 19 -5.54 -5.13 -3.99
CA LEU A 19 -6.83 -4.82 -3.34
C LEU A 19 -8.01 -5.51 -4.03
N ARG A 20 -7.99 -5.63 -5.36
CA ARG A 20 -9.03 -6.41 -6.08
C ARG A 20 -9.00 -7.89 -5.69
N ALA A 21 -7.82 -8.47 -5.55
CA ALA A 21 -7.67 -9.82 -5.03
C ALA A 21 -8.17 -9.95 -3.59
N LEU A 22 -7.81 -9.00 -2.71
CA LEU A 22 -8.25 -8.94 -1.32
C LEU A 22 -9.77 -8.89 -1.21
N ARG A 23 -10.43 -8.06 -2.04
CA ARG A 23 -11.89 -7.98 -2.12
C ARG A 23 -12.51 -9.32 -2.48
N GLY A 24 -11.98 -9.99 -3.50
CA GLY A 24 -12.49 -11.29 -3.93
C GLY A 24 -12.27 -12.41 -2.90
N VAL A 25 -11.18 -12.35 -2.12
CA VAL A 25 -10.99 -13.24 -0.96
C VAL A 25 -12.04 -12.97 0.11
N CYS A 26 -12.31 -11.71 0.44
CA CYS A 26 -13.33 -11.35 1.43
C CYS A 26 -14.72 -11.88 1.04
N GLN A 27 -15.11 -11.70 -0.22
CA GLN A 27 -16.40 -12.21 -0.72
C GLN A 27 -16.53 -13.74 -0.61
N ARG A 28 -15.43 -14.49 -0.78
CA ARG A 28 -15.42 -15.95 -0.62
C ARG A 28 -15.59 -16.34 0.84
N PHE A 29 -14.89 -15.66 1.75
CA PHE A 29 -15.09 -15.83 3.19
C PHE A 29 -16.53 -15.53 3.62
N GLU A 30 -17.13 -14.47 3.12
CA GLU A 30 -18.53 -14.11 3.42
C GLU A 30 -19.54 -15.15 2.93
N LYS A 31 -19.24 -15.83 1.81
CA LYS A 31 -20.05 -16.93 1.26
C LYS A 31 -19.78 -18.28 1.94
N GLY A 32 -18.82 -18.35 2.87
CA GLY A 32 -18.38 -19.59 3.49
C GLY A 32 -17.61 -20.52 2.53
N GLU A 33 -17.07 -19.98 1.44
CA GLU A 33 -16.25 -20.73 0.50
C GLU A 33 -14.84 -20.97 1.08
N ALA A 34 -14.23 -22.09 0.69
CA ALA A 34 -12.88 -22.41 1.13
C ALA A 34 -11.86 -21.50 0.43
N VAL A 35 -10.96 -20.90 1.22
CA VAL A 35 -9.79 -20.15 0.72
C VAL A 35 -8.55 -20.86 1.27
N PRO A 36 -7.54 -21.19 0.44
CA PRO A 36 -6.27 -21.72 0.93
C PRO A 36 -5.65 -20.79 1.98
N ALA A 37 -5.19 -21.36 3.09
CA ALA A 37 -4.72 -20.58 4.24
C ALA A 37 -3.49 -19.70 3.95
N ASP A 38 -2.71 -20.03 2.92
CA ASP A 38 -1.58 -19.23 2.47
C ASP A 38 -1.99 -17.95 1.74
N VAL A 39 -3.20 -17.89 1.16
CA VAL A 39 -3.64 -16.74 0.36
C VAL A 39 -3.83 -15.47 1.18
N PRO A 40 -4.56 -15.47 2.32
CA PRO A 40 -4.62 -14.31 3.21
C PRO A 40 -3.24 -13.86 3.70
N VAL A 41 -2.34 -14.81 3.97
CA VAL A 41 -0.97 -14.52 4.42
C VAL A 41 -0.18 -13.81 3.32
N ARG A 42 -0.23 -14.30 2.07
CA ARG A 42 0.44 -13.67 0.92
C ARG A 42 -0.09 -12.27 0.62
N LEU A 43 -1.40 -12.03 0.79
CA LEU A 43 -1.99 -10.70 0.65
C LEU A 43 -1.48 -9.72 1.72
N VAL A 44 -1.42 -10.17 2.98
CA VAL A 44 -0.87 -9.39 4.09
C VAL A 44 0.61 -9.09 3.85
N GLU A 45 1.40 -10.07 3.42
CA GLU A 45 2.83 -9.91 3.13
C GLU A 45 3.06 -8.90 1.99
N PHE A 46 2.26 -8.97 0.92
CA PHE A 46 2.28 -7.97 -0.14
C PHE A 46 2.05 -6.56 0.41
N ILE A 47 1.02 -6.39 1.25
CA ILE A 47 0.66 -5.08 1.81
C ILE A 47 1.80 -4.56 2.72
N GLN A 48 2.29 -5.39 3.64
CA GLN A 48 3.33 -5.01 4.59
C GLN A 48 4.65 -4.64 3.89
N THR A 49 4.99 -5.33 2.80
CA THR A 49 6.28 -5.11 2.14
C THR A 49 6.18 -4.07 1.04
N PHE A 50 5.24 -4.21 0.12
CA PHE A 50 5.15 -3.33 -1.05
C PHE A 50 4.40 -2.04 -0.75
N ALA A 51 3.18 -2.11 -0.21
CA ALA A 51 2.40 -0.89 0.06
C ALA A 51 3.00 -0.06 1.21
N ASP A 52 3.42 -0.70 2.30
CA ASP A 52 3.95 0.04 3.45
C ASP A 52 5.46 0.27 3.36
N ARG A 53 6.28 -0.77 3.50
CA ARG A 53 7.75 -0.60 3.60
C ARG A 53 8.39 0.00 2.34
N CYS A 54 7.86 -0.29 1.15
CA CYS A 54 8.37 0.25 -0.11
C CYS A 54 7.71 1.59 -0.44
N HIS A 55 6.41 1.59 -0.71
CA HIS A 55 5.70 2.76 -1.20
C HIS A 55 5.55 3.86 -0.14
N HIS A 56 4.88 3.61 0.99
CA HIS A 56 4.85 4.61 2.08
C HIS A 56 6.25 4.92 2.62
N GLY A 57 7.18 3.96 2.57
CA GLY A 57 8.59 4.18 2.91
C GLY A 57 9.26 5.27 2.06
N LYS A 58 9.00 5.28 0.74
CA LYS A 58 9.46 6.33 -0.18
C LYS A 58 8.87 7.69 0.20
N GLU A 59 7.60 7.70 0.57
CA GLU A 59 6.87 8.91 0.90
C GLU A 59 7.31 9.52 2.23
N GLU A 60 7.24 8.73 3.31
CA GLU A 60 7.52 9.18 4.67
C GLU A 60 8.99 9.59 4.86
N LYS A 61 9.93 8.90 4.19
CA LYS A 61 11.37 9.15 4.36
C LYS A 61 11.93 10.20 3.41
N HIS A 62 11.32 10.39 2.23
CA HIS A 62 11.91 11.22 1.18
C HIS A 62 10.93 12.25 0.61
N LEU A 63 9.74 11.85 0.14
CA LEU A 63 8.81 12.80 -0.48
C LEU A 63 8.30 13.84 0.52
N PHE A 64 7.76 13.40 1.67
CA PHE A 64 7.15 14.31 2.64
C PHE A 64 8.18 15.31 3.19
N PRO A 65 9.41 14.91 3.61
CA PRO A 65 10.44 15.87 3.97
C PRO A 65 10.76 16.88 2.86
N ALA A 66 10.87 16.44 1.61
CA ALA A 66 11.13 17.34 0.48
C ALA A 66 9.99 18.35 0.26
N LEU A 67 8.73 17.96 0.51
CA LEU A 67 7.59 18.87 0.45
C LEU A 67 7.57 19.86 1.63
N GLU A 68 7.94 19.40 2.83
CA GLU A 68 8.08 20.25 4.01
C GLU A 68 9.14 21.35 3.79
N GLU A 69 10.28 21.01 3.19
CA GLU A 69 11.33 21.96 2.81
C GLU A 69 10.85 23.02 1.81
N ARG A 70 9.81 22.70 1.01
CA ARG A 70 9.16 23.64 0.08
C ARG A 70 7.94 24.34 0.68
N GLY A 71 7.72 24.22 1.99
CA GLY A 71 6.70 24.96 2.73
C GLY A 71 5.33 24.29 2.80
N VAL A 72 5.22 23.01 2.41
CA VAL A 72 3.99 22.23 2.67
C VAL A 72 3.96 21.86 4.15
N PRO A 73 2.95 22.27 4.92
CA PRO A 73 2.95 22.04 6.36
C PRO A 73 2.76 20.55 6.68
N ARG A 74 3.62 20.04 7.58
CA ARG A 74 3.50 18.70 8.15
C ARG A 74 2.21 18.53 8.94
N ASP A 75 1.99 19.44 9.90
CA ASP A 75 0.80 19.41 10.76
C ASP A 75 -0.33 20.26 10.18
N GLY A 76 -1.57 19.77 10.31
CA GLY A 76 -2.76 20.49 9.83
C GLY A 76 -2.85 20.64 8.30
N GLY A 77 -1.99 19.92 7.57
CA GLY A 77 -1.92 19.90 6.11
C GLY A 77 -2.05 18.50 5.50
N PRO A 78 -1.90 18.37 4.18
CA PRO A 78 -2.08 17.09 3.49
C PRO A 78 -1.08 16.01 3.94
N ILE A 79 0.15 16.38 4.28
CA ILE A 79 1.18 15.46 4.79
C ILE A 79 0.72 14.81 6.11
N GLY A 80 0.22 15.60 7.05
CA GLY A 80 -0.27 15.10 8.34
C GLY A 80 -1.45 14.16 8.20
N VAL A 81 -2.34 14.40 7.21
CA VAL A 81 -3.43 13.47 6.90
C VAL A 81 -2.87 12.15 6.36
N MET A 82 -1.90 12.16 5.45
CA MET A 82 -1.32 10.92 4.90
C MET A 82 -0.63 10.11 6.00
N LEU A 83 0.20 10.75 6.84
CA LEU A 83 0.88 10.09 7.96
C LEU A 83 -0.10 9.44 8.95
N TYR A 84 -1.20 10.13 9.26
CA TYR A 84 -2.25 9.59 10.11
C TYR A 84 -2.90 8.34 9.48
N GLU A 85 -3.20 8.40 8.19
CA GLU A 85 -3.81 7.29 7.47
C GLU A 85 -2.86 6.10 7.28
N HIS A 86 -1.57 6.33 7.06
CA HIS A 86 -0.59 5.25 7.06
C HIS A 86 -0.61 4.48 8.39
N GLU A 87 -0.67 5.18 9.53
CA GLU A 87 -0.72 4.53 10.83
C GLU A 87 -2.05 3.79 11.07
N LEU A 88 -3.17 4.37 10.67
CA LEU A 88 -4.46 3.66 10.68
C LEU A 88 -4.42 2.39 9.82
N GLY A 89 -3.86 2.50 8.61
CA GLY A 89 -3.70 1.39 7.68
C GLY A 89 -2.86 0.26 8.29
N ARG A 90 -1.72 0.60 8.91
CA ARG A 90 -0.87 -0.35 9.65
C ARG A 90 -1.64 -1.05 10.77
N GLY A 91 -2.59 -0.37 11.42
CA GLY A 91 -3.52 -0.96 12.38
C GLY A 91 -4.34 -2.10 11.77
N PHE A 92 -5.07 -1.83 10.69
CA PHE A 92 -5.88 -2.85 10.00
C PHE A 92 -5.04 -4.00 9.45
N VAL A 93 -3.82 -3.71 8.97
CA VAL A 93 -2.89 -4.74 8.48
C VAL A 93 -2.43 -5.68 9.59
N ARG A 94 -2.18 -5.18 10.81
CA ARG A 94 -1.88 -6.03 11.97
C ARG A 94 -3.06 -6.96 12.30
N GLU A 95 -4.29 -6.43 12.29
CA GLU A 95 -5.49 -7.23 12.53
C GLU A 95 -5.70 -8.31 11.44
N MET A 96 -5.48 -7.97 10.17
CA MET A 96 -5.50 -8.94 9.07
C MET A 96 -4.44 -10.03 9.25
N ALA A 97 -3.21 -9.69 9.66
CA ALA A 97 -2.13 -10.64 9.87
C ALA A 97 -2.45 -11.65 10.97
N GLU A 98 -2.98 -11.16 12.10
CA GLU A 98 -3.42 -12.00 13.21
C GLU A 98 -4.56 -12.93 12.79
N ALA A 99 -5.55 -12.39 12.08
CA ALA A 99 -6.70 -13.15 11.60
C ALA A 99 -6.30 -14.19 10.55
N ALA A 100 -5.38 -13.89 9.63
CA ALA A 100 -4.83 -14.84 8.68
C ALA A 100 -4.12 -16.00 9.40
N SER A 101 -3.33 -15.69 10.43
CA SER A 101 -2.64 -16.71 11.24
C SER A 101 -3.63 -17.58 12.03
N ALA A 102 -4.69 -17.00 12.59
CA ALA A 102 -5.77 -17.73 13.26
C ALA A 102 -6.56 -18.61 12.28
N TYR A 103 -6.80 -18.12 11.07
CA TYR A 103 -7.47 -18.87 10.02
C TYR A 103 -6.67 -20.12 9.62
N ALA A 104 -5.35 -19.99 9.49
CA ALA A 104 -4.45 -21.12 9.22
C ALA A 104 -4.48 -22.19 10.34
N ARG A 105 -4.83 -21.82 11.57
CA ARG A 105 -5.03 -22.74 12.70
C ARG A 105 -6.44 -23.33 12.79
N GLY A 106 -7.35 -22.95 11.88
CA GLY A 106 -8.73 -23.44 11.86
C GLY A 106 -9.67 -22.75 12.86
N GLU A 107 -9.33 -21.55 13.33
CA GLU A 107 -10.20 -20.80 14.26
C GLU A 107 -11.45 -20.27 13.54
N SER A 108 -12.63 -20.62 14.04
CA SER A 108 -13.92 -20.38 13.36
C SER A 108 -14.27 -18.91 13.13
N ALA A 109 -13.82 -18.01 14.01
CA ALA A 109 -14.08 -16.57 13.90
C ALA A 109 -13.03 -15.81 13.06
N ALA A 110 -11.95 -16.48 12.64
CA ALA A 110 -10.81 -15.83 12.01
C ALA A 110 -11.15 -15.21 10.64
N ALA A 111 -11.93 -15.90 9.82
CA ALA A 111 -12.34 -15.39 8.51
C ALA A 111 -13.17 -14.10 8.64
N ALA A 112 -14.11 -14.04 9.58
CA ALA A 112 -14.92 -12.83 9.82
C ALA A 112 -14.08 -11.65 10.32
N ARG A 113 -13.10 -11.90 11.20
CA ARG A 113 -12.14 -10.87 11.64
C ARG A 113 -11.28 -10.35 10.48
N PHE A 114 -10.79 -11.26 9.63
CA PHE A 114 -10.01 -10.90 8.45
C PHE A 114 -10.82 -10.00 7.51
N VAL A 115 -12.06 -10.38 7.20
CA VAL A 115 -12.96 -9.59 6.34
C VAL A 115 -13.19 -8.19 6.90
N ASN A 116 -13.46 -8.07 8.20
CA ASN A 116 -13.72 -6.78 8.83
C ASN A 116 -12.51 -5.82 8.74
N ALA A 117 -11.30 -6.32 9.05
CA ALA A 117 -10.08 -5.52 8.94
C ALA A 117 -9.75 -5.18 7.48
N ALA A 118 -9.89 -6.15 6.57
CA ALA A 118 -9.65 -5.96 5.14
C ALA A 118 -10.58 -4.92 4.51
N GLN A 119 -11.86 -4.91 4.87
CA GLN A 119 -12.82 -3.94 4.34
C GLN A 119 -12.48 -2.52 4.80
N GLN A 120 -12.14 -2.33 6.07
CA GLN A 120 -11.68 -1.04 6.59
C GLN A 120 -10.38 -0.57 5.92
N TYR A 121 -9.42 -1.47 5.72
CA TYR A 121 -8.20 -1.17 5.00
C TYR A 121 -8.45 -0.76 3.55
N MET A 122 -9.29 -1.50 2.81
CA MET A 122 -9.62 -1.18 1.42
C MET A 122 -10.32 0.17 1.27
N ASP A 123 -11.26 0.48 2.16
CA ASP A 123 -11.99 1.75 2.13
C ASP A 123 -11.07 2.93 2.45
N LEU A 124 -10.19 2.77 3.45
CA LEU A 124 -9.16 3.75 3.78
C LEU A 124 -8.22 3.98 2.59
N LEU A 125 -7.64 2.90 2.04
CA LEU A 125 -6.59 3.01 1.02
C LEU A 125 -7.12 3.56 -0.30
N ALA A 126 -8.39 3.27 -0.65
CA ALA A 126 -9.01 3.88 -1.83
C ALA A 126 -9.12 5.41 -1.72
N GLN A 127 -9.49 5.92 -0.54
CA GLN A 127 -9.55 7.37 -0.29
C GLN A 127 -8.15 7.98 -0.16
N HIS A 128 -7.21 7.24 0.41
CA HIS A 128 -5.82 7.61 0.54
C HIS A 128 -5.18 7.85 -0.84
N ILE A 129 -5.17 6.83 -1.70
CA ILE A 129 -4.64 6.88 -3.08
C ILE A 129 -5.30 8.02 -3.86
N TYR A 130 -6.62 8.22 -3.71
CA TYR A 130 -7.31 9.32 -4.38
C TYR A 130 -6.75 10.70 -3.99
N LYS A 131 -6.53 10.93 -2.69
CA LYS A 131 -6.00 12.21 -2.19
C LYS A 131 -4.55 12.42 -2.62
N GLU A 132 -3.75 11.36 -2.66
CA GLU A 132 -2.37 11.49 -3.14
C GLU A 132 -2.32 11.81 -4.63
N ASP A 133 -2.95 10.99 -5.47
CA ASP A 133 -2.95 11.15 -6.92
C ASP A 133 -3.48 12.52 -7.35
N ASN A 134 -4.56 12.98 -6.72
CA ASN A 134 -5.32 14.16 -7.16
C ASN A 134 -5.00 15.44 -6.39
N VAL A 135 -4.34 15.35 -5.22
CA VAL A 135 -4.02 16.53 -4.40
C VAL A 135 -2.53 16.59 -4.08
N LEU A 136 -2.00 15.63 -3.32
CA LEU A 136 -0.63 15.72 -2.82
C LEU A 136 0.40 15.70 -3.96
N PHE A 137 0.23 14.82 -4.94
CA PHE A 137 1.14 14.72 -6.07
C PHE A 137 1.03 15.91 -7.03
N GLN A 138 -0.13 16.58 -7.10
CA GLN A 138 -0.26 17.84 -7.84
C GLN A 138 0.51 18.98 -7.16
N ILE A 139 0.47 19.02 -5.82
CA ILE A 139 1.30 19.93 -5.03
C ILE A 139 2.78 19.61 -5.28
N ALA A 140 3.17 18.34 -5.19
CA ALA A 140 4.55 17.91 -5.41
C ALA A 140 5.07 18.31 -6.81
N GLN A 141 4.25 18.13 -7.85
CA GLN A 141 4.61 18.55 -9.21
C GLN A 141 4.83 20.06 -9.32
N SER A 142 4.07 20.85 -8.57
CA SER A 142 4.07 22.32 -8.60
C SER A 142 5.23 22.93 -7.81
N VAL A 143 5.59 22.36 -6.66
CA VAL A 143 6.56 22.96 -5.73
C VAL A 143 7.98 22.41 -5.86
N LEU A 144 8.14 21.20 -6.42
CA LEU A 144 9.46 20.58 -6.59
C LEU A 144 10.06 20.97 -7.95
N ASP A 145 11.31 21.43 -7.91
CA ASP A 145 12.10 21.69 -9.11
C ASP A 145 12.73 20.40 -9.69
N ALA A 146 13.32 20.50 -10.88
CA ALA A 146 13.91 19.36 -11.56
C ALA A 146 15.04 18.68 -10.74
N PRO A 147 15.98 19.41 -10.11
CA PRO A 147 16.98 18.79 -9.24
C PRO A 147 16.38 18.01 -8.06
N ALA A 148 15.36 18.55 -7.38
CA ALA A 148 14.68 17.85 -6.30
C ALA A 148 13.99 16.57 -6.80
N LYS A 149 13.33 16.63 -7.97
CA LYS A 149 12.67 15.46 -8.58
C LYS A 149 13.67 14.36 -8.94
N THR A 150 14.82 14.72 -9.51
CA THR A 150 15.90 13.75 -9.80
C THR A 150 16.42 13.12 -8.51
N GLY A 151 16.72 13.93 -7.49
CA GLY A 151 17.22 13.42 -6.21
C GLY A 151 16.24 12.47 -5.50
N LEU A 152 14.94 12.75 -5.59
CA LEU A 152 13.88 11.87 -5.08
C LEU A 152 13.81 10.55 -5.84
N ALA A 153 13.87 10.57 -7.17
CA ALA A 153 13.85 9.33 -7.96
C ALA A 153 15.04 8.42 -7.59
N GLU A 154 16.25 8.98 -7.46
CA GLU A 154 17.42 8.23 -7.02
C GLU A 154 17.28 7.73 -5.57
N ALA A 155 16.62 8.49 -4.69
CA ALA A 155 16.34 8.06 -3.32
C ALA A 155 15.35 6.90 -3.28
N PHE A 156 14.32 6.92 -4.12
CA PHE A 156 13.34 5.84 -4.24
C PHE A 156 13.98 4.55 -4.72
N GLU A 157 14.89 4.61 -5.69
CA GLU A 157 15.66 3.45 -6.15
C GLU A 157 16.50 2.84 -5.01
N ARG A 158 17.14 3.68 -4.17
CA ARG A 158 17.92 3.20 -3.02
C ARG A 158 17.03 2.58 -1.93
N GLU A 159 15.88 3.20 -1.65
CA GLU A 159 14.92 2.70 -0.66
C GLU A 159 14.41 1.31 -1.07
N GLU A 160 14.08 1.14 -2.35
CA GLU A 160 13.63 -0.13 -2.90
C GLU A 160 14.75 -1.19 -2.93
N ALA A 161 15.96 -0.81 -3.35
CA ALA A 161 17.11 -1.72 -3.35
C ALA A 161 17.44 -2.23 -1.93
N ALA A 162 17.18 -1.44 -0.89
CA ALA A 162 17.36 -1.84 0.51
C ALA A 162 16.37 -2.93 0.97
N LEU A 163 15.24 -3.10 0.27
CA LEU A 163 14.29 -4.20 0.52
C LEU A 163 14.73 -5.52 -0.15
N GLY A 164 15.57 -5.43 -1.17
CA GLY A 164 16.14 -6.55 -1.92
C GLY A 164 16.11 -6.27 -3.42
N LEU A 165 17.15 -6.71 -4.14
CA LEU A 165 17.19 -6.57 -5.60
C LEU A 165 16.01 -7.31 -6.26
N GLY A 166 15.28 -6.62 -7.14
CA GLY A 166 14.13 -7.16 -7.85
C GLY A 166 12.82 -7.16 -7.04
N THR A 167 12.79 -6.48 -5.87
CA THR A 167 11.59 -6.39 -5.02
C THR A 167 10.39 -5.88 -5.83
N HIS A 168 10.56 -4.85 -6.65
CA HIS A 168 9.45 -4.27 -7.40
C HIS A 168 8.81 -5.27 -8.35
N GLU A 169 9.61 -5.90 -9.21
CA GLU A 169 9.13 -6.82 -10.23
C GLU A 169 8.53 -8.08 -9.60
N GLN A 170 9.10 -8.54 -8.48
CA GLN A 170 8.57 -9.66 -7.70
C GLN A 170 7.17 -9.35 -7.17
N TYR A 171 6.98 -8.20 -6.52
CA TYR A 171 5.69 -7.82 -5.94
C TYR A 171 4.68 -7.40 -7.01
N GLU A 172 5.09 -6.81 -8.12
CA GLU A 172 4.22 -6.57 -9.27
C GLU A 172 3.69 -7.89 -9.86
N THR A 173 4.58 -8.87 -10.03
CA THR A 173 4.21 -10.21 -10.48
C THR A 173 3.22 -10.86 -9.50
N LEU A 174 3.53 -10.80 -8.20
CA LEU A 174 2.67 -11.32 -7.13
C LEU A 174 1.27 -10.67 -7.15
N ALA A 175 1.19 -9.35 -7.27
CA ALA A 175 -0.08 -8.63 -7.35
C ALA A 175 -0.91 -9.12 -8.55
N GLY A 176 -0.27 -9.30 -9.70
CA GLY A 176 -0.92 -9.82 -10.89
C GLY A 176 -1.38 -11.28 -10.78
N GLU A 177 -0.61 -12.13 -10.10
CA GLU A 177 -1.00 -13.51 -9.81
C GLU A 177 -2.21 -13.57 -8.87
N LEU A 178 -2.16 -12.82 -7.77
CA LEU A 178 -3.24 -12.75 -6.79
C LEU A 178 -4.52 -12.21 -7.44
N GLU A 179 -4.41 -11.14 -8.24
CA GLU A 179 -5.53 -10.56 -8.97
C GLU A 179 -6.18 -11.59 -9.90
N ARG A 180 -5.41 -12.27 -10.77
CA ARG A 180 -5.95 -13.27 -11.69
C ARG A 180 -6.63 -14.44 -10.97
N ALA A 181 -6.11 -14.83 -9.81
CA ALA A 181 -6.63 -15.98 -9.07
C ALA A 181 -7.87 -15.64 -8.23
N TRP A 182 -7.94 -14.43 -7.66
CA TRP A 182 -8.88 -14.11 -6.59
C TRP A 182 -9.80 -12.95 -6.87
N ALA A 183 -9.47 -12.04 -7.78
CA ALA A 183 -10.37 -10.94 -8.11
C ALA A 183 -11.70 -11.46 -8.71
N THR A 184 -12.72 -10.62 -8.64
CA THR A 184 -14.09 -10.88 -9.12
C THR A 184 -14.53 -9.80 -10.09
#